data_AF-A0A3D1ZCM7-F1
#
_entry.id   AF-A0A3D1ZCM7-F1
#
_cell.length_a   1.000
_cell.length_b   1.000
_cell.length_c   1.000
_cell.angle_alpha   90.00
_cell.angle_beta   90.00
_cell.angle_gamma   90.00
#
_symmetry.space_group_name_H-M   'P 1'
#
loop_
_entity.id
_entity.type
_entity.pdbx_description
1 polymer ?
#
loop_
_entity_poly.entity_id
_entity_poly.type
_entity_poly.pdbx_seq_one_letter_code
_entity_poly.pdbx_strand_id
1 'polypeptide(L)' 'MKVDGSYTFNTDRETVWNALLSPDVLSGCIPGSEKFVSTGPESYDIAMRIKIAAMTGNYTGKITIRNRVDLQSYTMIVEV' A
#
# COMPACT_ATOMS: atom_id res chain seq x y z
N MET A 1 11.87 -9.35 9.92
CA MET A 1 12.77 -8.27 9.46
C MET A 1 12.15 -6.93 9.86
N LYS A 2 12.93 -5.99 10.38
CA LYS A 2 12.46 -4.63 10.72
C LYS A 2 13.25 -3.64 9.89
N VAL A 3 12.55 -2.74 9.19
CA VAL A 3 13.13 -1.67 8.39
C VAL A 3 12.44 -0.37 8.81
N ASP A 4 13.22 0.69 8.95
CA ASP A 4 12.71 2.04 9.15
C ASP A 4 13.33 2.99 8.12
N GLY A 5 12.64 4.10 7.86
CA GLY A 5 13.08 5.12 6.94
C GLY A 5 12.15 6.33 6.99
N SER A 6 12.63 7.47 6.52
CA SER A 6 11.84 8.69 6.38
C SER A 6 12.13 9.37 5.05
N TYR A 7 11.12 10.04 4.51
CA TYR A 7 11.23 10.82 3.29
C TYR A 7 10.37 12.08 3.44
N THR A 8 10.87 13.22 2.95
CA THR A 8 10.15 14.49 2.99
C THR A 8 9.64 14.83 1.60
N PHE A 9 8.32 14.99 1.47
CA PHE A 9 7.69 15.41 0.22
C PHE A 9 7.64 16.95 0.13
N ASN A 10 7.85 17.49 -1.07
CA ASN A 10 7.72 18.92 -1.34
C ASN A 10 6.27 19.29 -1.73
N THR A 11 5.32 18.94 -0.86
CA THR A 11 3.88 19.23 -1.03
C THR A 11 3.20 19.25 0.34
N ASP A 12 1.92 19.62 0.39
CA ASP A 12 1.18 19.66 1.64
C ASP A 12 0.86 18.26 2.17
N ARG A 13 0.60 18.19 3.47
CA ARG A 13 0.38 16.91 4.18
C ARG A 13 -0.88 16.19 3.72
N GLU A 14 -1.92 16.92 3.37
CA GLU A 14 -3.21 16.34 2.99
C GLU A 14 -3.11 15.64 1.63
N THR A 15 -2.42 16.27 0.68
CA THR A 15 -2.08 15.65 -0.61
C THR A 15 -1.32 14.34 -0.43
N VAL A 16 -0.27 14.32 0.42
CA VAL A 16 0.48 13.08 0.70
C VAL A 16 -0.41 12.03 1.38
N TRP A 17 -1.19 12.43 2.37
CA TRP A 17 -2.08 11.53 3.11
C TRP A 17 -3.09 10.83 2.20
N ASN A 18 -3.73 11.60 1.31
CA ASN A 18 -4.70 11.08 0.36
C ASN A 18 -4.04 10.13 -0.65
N ALA A 19 -2.81 10.43 -1.09
CA ALA A 19 -2.04 9.57 -1.97
C ALA A 19 -1.66 8.23 -1.30
N LEU A 20 -1.27 8.26 -0.03
CA LEU A 20 -0.90 7.07 0.76
C LEU A 20 -2.06 6.09 1.02
N LEU A 21 -3.31 6.55 0.85
CA LEU A 21 -4.51 5.73 1.00
C LEU A 21 -5.26 5.51 -0.34
N SER A 22 -4.72 6.02 -1.45
CA SER A 22 -5.36 5.91 -2.76
C SER A 22 -5.00 4.59 -3.45
N PRO A 23 -5.99 3.74 -3.81
CA PRO A 23 -5.76 2.53 -4.60
C PRO A 23 -4.99 2.78 -5.90
N ASP A 24 -5.32 3.86 -6.61
CA ASP A 24 -4.73 4.18 -7.90
C ASP A 24 -3.25 4.52 -7.74
N VAL A 25 -2.91 5.35 -6.75
CA VAL A 25 -1.51 5.71 -6.46
C VAL A 25 -0.74 4.48 -5.97
N LEU A 26 -1.29 3.74 -5.00
CA LEU A 26 -0.62 2.59 -4.40
C LEU A 26 -0.34 1.47 -5.44
N SER A 27 -1.28 1.21 -6.36
CA SER A 27 -1.08 0.23 -7.43
C SER A 27 0.13 0.57 -8.32
N GLY A 28 0.39 1.85 -8.58
CA GLY A 28 1.53 2.31 -9.37
C GLY A 28 2.87 2.24 -8.63
N CYS A 29 2.84 2.23 -7.29
CA CYS A 29 4.05 2.18 -6.46
C CYS A 29 4.48 0.76 -6.09
N ILE A 30 3.58 -0.23 -6.19
CA ILE A 30 3.85 -1.61 -5.79
C ILE A 30 4.37 -2.40 -7.00
N PRO A 31 5.62 -2.90 -6.97
CA PRO A 31 6.17 -3.65 -8.09
C PRO A 31 5.33 -4.89 -8.42
N GLY A 32 4.93 -5.00 -9.68
CA GLY A 32 4.13 -6.14 -10.15
C GLY A 32 2.69 -6.14 -9.68
N SER A 33 2.15 -5.02 -9.16
CA SER A 33 0.71 -4.93 -8.86
C SER A 33 -0.11 -5.13 -10.14
N GLU A 34 -0.99 -6.14 -10.12
CA GLU A 34 -1.97 -6.38 -11.19
C GLU A 34 -3.37 -5.89 -10.78
N LYS A 35 -3.65 -5.88 -9.47
CA LYS A 35 -4.92 -5.43 -8.91
C LYS A 35 -4.68 -4.78 -7.56
N PHE A 36 -5.30 -3.64 -7.32
CA PHE A 36 -5.42 -3.02 -6.00
C PHE A 36 -6.79 -2.35 -5.94
N VAL A 37 -7.74 -2.94 -5.23
CA VAL A 37 -9.14 -2.49 -5.25
C VAL A 37 -9.65 -2.34 -3.83
N SER A 38 -10.30 -1.21 -3.54
CA SER A 38 -10.99 -1.04 -2.26
C SER A 38 -12.18 -1.99 -2.17
N THR A 39 -12.25 -2.74 -1.07
CA THR A 39 -13.33 -3.70 -0.79
C THR A 39 -14.21 -3.28 0.37
N GLY A 40 -14.00 -2.08 0.90
CA GLY A 40 -14.77 -1.49 1.97
C GLY A 40 -13.96 -0.41 2.71
N PRO A 41 -14.52 0.14 3.80
CA PRO A 41 -13.78 1.06 4.65
C PRO A 41 -12.47 0.41 5.11
N GLU A 42 -11.35 1.10 4.87
CA GLU A 42 -10.03 0.68 5.34
C GLU A 42 -9.58 -0.72 4.85
N SER A 43 -10.20 -1.25 3.80
CA SER A 43 -9.95 -2.61 3.31
C SER A 43 -9.71 -2.62 1.81
N TYR A 44 -8.70 -3.39 1.39
CA TYR A 44 -8.35 -3.54 -0.03
C TYR A 44 -8.00 -4.99 -0.36
N ASP A 45 -8.32 -5.41 -1.58
CA ASP A 45 -7.81 -6.64 -2.17
C ASP A 45 -6.66 -6.30 -3.12
N ILE A 46 -5.56 -7.03 -3.00
CA ILE A 46 -4.37 -6.87 -3.84
C ILE A 46 -4.05 -8.17 -4.57
N ALA A 47 -3.68 -8.06 -5.85
CA ALA A 47 -3.03 -9.14 -6.60
C ALA A 47 -1.74 -8.62 -7.19
N MET A 48 -0.67 -9.39 -7.04
CA MET A 48 0.67 -9.03 -7.49
C MET A 48 1.31 -10.19 -8.23
N ARG A 49 1.96 -9.90 -9.35
CA ARG A 49 2.86 -10.79 -10.05
C ARG A 49 4.27 -10.20 -10.01
N ILE A 50 5.09 -10.76 -9.14
CA ILE A 50 6.46 -10.32 -8.98
C ILE A 50 7.36 -11.21 -9.83
N LYS A 51 8.07 -10.59 -10.79
CA LYS A 51 9.17 -11.22 -11.54
C LYS A 51 10.47 -10.51 -11.19
N ILE A 52 11.14 -10.97 -10.14
CA ILE A 52 12.47 -10.46 -9.77
C ILE A 52 13.44 -11.62 -9.84
N ALA A 53 14.36 -11.56 -10.81
CA ALA A 53 15.53 -12.42 -11.06
C ALA A 53 15.39 -13.93 -10.79
N ALA A 54 15.30 -14.35 -9.53
CA ALA A 54 15.28 -15.75 -9.10
C ALA A 54 13.87 -16.27 -8.73
N MET A 55 12.85 -15.41 -8.66
CA MET A 55 11.51 -15.78 -8.21
C MET A 55 10.41 -15.19 -9.10
N THR A 56 9.54 -16.06 -9.61
CA THR A 56 8.26 -15.69 -10.19
C THR A 56 7.17 -16.19 -9.25
N GLY A 57 6.37 -15.28 -8.71
CA GLY A 57 5.28 -15.61 -7.79
C GLY A 57 4.05 -14.77 -8.10
N ASN A 58 2.89 -15.43 -8.05
CA ASN A 58 1.60 -14.75 -8.02
C ASN A 58 1.14 -14.73 -6.57
N TYR A 59 0.83 -13.55 -6.06
CA TYR A 59 0.39 -13.34 -4.69
C TYR A 59 -0.96 -12.63 -4.73
N THR A 60 -1.91 -13.15 -3.96
CA THR A 60 -3.18 -12.49 -3.70
C THR A 60 -3.27 -12.25 -2.22
N GLY A 61 -3.66 -11.06 -1.81
CA GLY A 61 -3.73 -10.72 -0.41
C GLY A 61 -4.83 -9.74 -0.10
N LYS A 62 -5.04 -9.55 1.20
CA LYS A 62 -5.93 -8.56 1.76
C LYS A 62 -5.11 -7.54 2.55
N ILE A 63 -5.45 -6.28 2.38
CA ILE A 63 -4.86 -5.17 3.13
C ILE A 63 -5.92 -4.59 4.04
N THR A 64 -5.54 -4.32 5.28
CA THR A 64 -6.39 -3.65 6.25
C THR A 64 -5.64 -2.49 6.90
N ILE A 65 -6.29 -1.33 6.98
CA ILE A 65 -5.80 -0.17 7.73
C ILE A 65 -6.33 -0.24 9.18
N ARG A 66 -5.47 0.09 10.13
CA ARG A 66 -5.75 0.09 11.57
C ARG A 66 -5.13 1.31 12.24
N ASN A 67 -5.66 1.66 13.41
CA ASN A 67 -5.15 2.72 14.28
C ASN A 67 -4.97 4.06 13.54
N ARG A 68 -5.89 4.37 12.61
CA ARG A 68 -5.81 5.57 11.79
C ARG A 68 -6.06 6.80 12.66
N VAL A 69 -5.15 7.76 12.58
CA VAL A 69 -5.28 9.12 13.08
C VAL A 69 -5.06 10.04 11.88
N ASP A 70 -6.13 10.71 11.45
CA ASP A 70 -6.11 11.49 10.21
C ASP A 70 -4.95 12.50 10.16
N LEU A 71 -4.28 12.53 9.02
CA LEU A 71 -3.11 13.37 8.74
C LEU A 71 -1.94 13.14 9.71
N GLN A 72 -1.87 12.00 10.40
CA GLN A 72 -0.79 11.73 11.37
C GLN A 72 -0.20 10.33 11.22
N SER A 73 -1.02 9.29 11.32
CA SER A 73 -0.52 7.92 11.34
C SER A 73 -1.58 6.89 11.00
N TYR A 74 -1.14 5.75 10.47
CA TYR A 74 -1.94 4.54 10.35
C TYR A 74 -1.02 3.32 10.34
N THR A 75 -1.58 2.15 10.60
CA THR A 75 -0.89 0.86 10.41
C THR A 75 -1.54 0.13 9.23
N MET A 76 -0.73 -0.26 8.25
CA MET A 76 -1.17 -1.10 7.13
C MET A 76 -0.74 -2.54 7.39
N ILE A 77 -1.71 -3.44 7.46
CA ILE A 77 -1.49 -4.88 7.65
C ILE A 77 -1.77 -5.56 6.31
N VAL A 78 -0.84 -6.40 5.85
CA VAL A 78 -0.95 -7.16 4.60
C VAL A 78 -0.97 -8.65 4.94
N GLU A 79 -2.01 -9.35 4.49
CA GLU A 79 -2.21 -10.79 4.65
C GLU A 79 -2.20 -11.43 3.26
N VAL A 80 -1.33 -12.41 3.02
CA VAL A 80 -1.11 -13.08 1.71
C VAL A 80 -1.40 -14.57 1.84
#